data_AF-A0A937JUQ3-F1
#
_entry.id   AF-A0A937JUQ3-F1
#
_cell.length_a   1.000
_cell.length_b   1.000
_cell.length_c   1.000
_cell.angle_alpha   90.00
_cell.angle_beta   90.00
_cell.angle_gamma   90.00
#
_symmetry.space_group_name_H-M   'P 1'
#
loop_
_entity.id
_entity.type
_entity.pdbx_description
1 polymer ?
#
loop_
_entity_poly.entity_id
_entity_poly.type
_entity_poly.pdbx_seq_one_letter_code
_entity_poly.pdbx_strand_id
1 'polypeptide(L)'
;MALLNSLADFDGELSEDALTLLEELKTRSHRLPPLYADVFMLPHTATCADLVDRIRLLSQEQIAIASYAFQIFRYYEQILRAYPGDASPAQKAAYESQIERIRLSVARSKAALAESLGEKR
;
A
#
# COMPACT_ATOMS: atom_id res chain seq x y z
N MET A 1 6.73 -1.79 9.71
CA MET A 1 7.29 -0.70 8.89
C MET A 1 8.40 -1.17 7.96
N ALA A 2 9.47 -1.83 8.43
CA ALA A 2 10.54 -2.31 7.55
C ALA A 2 10.06 -3.16 6.35
N LEU A 3 9.07 -4.03 6.56
CA LEU A 3 8.55 -4.91 5.52
C LEU A 3 7.69 -4.24 4.43
N LEU A 4 6.87 -3.27 4.82
CA LEU A 4 6.10 -2.42 3.88
C LEU A 4 7.04 -1.49 3.10
N ASN A 5 8.18 -1.13 3.71
CA ASN A 5 9.23 -0.40 3.02
C ASN A 5 9.91 -1.30 1.97
N SER A 6 10.19 -2.57 2.27
CA SER A 6 10.76 -3.51 1.30
C SER A 6 9.83 -3.85 0.13
N LEU A 7 8.52 -3.91 0.34
CA LEU A 7 7.54 -4.05 -0.75
C LEU A 7 7.40 -2.78 -1.61
N ALA A 8 7.78 -1.62 -1.09
CA ALA A 8 7.79 -0.37 -1.84
C ALA A 8 9.10 -0.17 -2.63
N ASP A 9 10.13 -0.97 -2.38
CA ASP A 9 11.37 -1.00 -3.16
C ASP A 9 11.28 -1.99 -4.35
N PHE A 10 10.07 -2.46 -4.68
CA PHE A 10 9.78 -3.32 -5.81
C PHE A 10 9.73 -2.56 -7.12
N ASP A 11 10.67 -2.87 -8.01
CA ASP A 11 10.59 -2.55 -9.45
C ASP A 11 9.91 -3.69 -10.26
N GLY A 12 9.02 -4.48 -9.63
CA GLY A 12 8.20 -5.49 -10.30
C GLY A 12 8.62 -6.96 -10.13
N GLU A 13 9.66 -7.26 -9.34
CA GLU A 13 10.08 -8.64 -9.03
C GLU A 13 10.20 -8.91 -7.52
N LEU A 14 9.67 -10.07 -7.08
CA LEU A 14 9.86 -10.56 -5.72
C LEU A 14 11.27 -11.10 -5.53
N SER A 15 12.13 -10.32 -4.88
CA SER A 15 13.45 -10.80 -4.43
C SER A 15 13.33 -11.87 -3.34
N GLU A 16 14.36 -12.71 -3.18
CA GLU A 16 14.42 -13.72 -2.10
C GLU A 16 14.29 -13.10 -0.70
N ASP A 17 14.85 -11.90 -0.51
CA ASP A 17 14.73 -11.15 0.73
C ASP A 17 13.28 -10.72 0.99
N ALA A 18 12.56 -10.30 -0.05
CA ALA A 18 11.15 -9.96 0.04
C ALA A 18 10.29 -11.19 0.37
N LEU A 19 10.61 -12.35 -0.19
CA LEU A 19 9.93 -13.61 0.11
C LEU A 19 10.15 -14.03 1.57
N THR A 20 11.39 -13.91 2.07
CA THR A 20 11.74 -14.21 3.47
C THR A 20 10.98 -13.29 4.42
N LEU A 21 10.94 -12.00 4.11
CA LEU A 21 10.16 -11.02 4.85
C LEU A 21 8.66 -11.37 4.82
N LEU A 22 8.09 -11.71 3.67
CA LEU A 22 6.69 -12.12 3.55
C LEU A 22 6.37 -13.36 4.41
N GLU A 23 7.27 -14.34 4.49
CA GLU A 23 7.13 -15.49 5.40
C GLU A 23 7.13 -15.06 6.87
N GLU A 24 8.03 -14.17 7.28
CA GLU A 24 8.01 -13.60 8.64
C GLU A 24 6.69 -12.88 8.93
N LEU A 25 6.11 -12.19 7.94
CA LEU A 25 4.84 -11.48 8.11
C LEU A 25 3.64 -12.42 8.23
N LYS A 26 3.66 -13.57 7.52
CA LYS A 26 2.61 -14.59 7.59
C LYS A 26 2.45 -15.13 9.01
N THR A 27 3.52 -15.17 9.79
CA THR A 27 3.48 -15.60 11.20
C THR A 27 2.86 -14.56 12.15
N ARG A 28 2.67 -13.31 11.71
CA ARG A 28 2.13 -12.23 12.53
C ARG A 28 0.63 -12.09 12.31
N SER A 29 -0.17 -12.42 13.32
CA SER A 29 -1.65 -12.32 13.28
C SER A 29 -2.19 -10.89 13.42
N HIS A 30 -1.38 -9.87 13.15
CA HIS A 30 -1.78 -8.48 13.33
C HIS A 30 -2.80 -8.09 12.27
N ARG A 31 -3.79 -7.28 12.67
CA ARG A 31 -4.74 -6.71 11.72
C ARG A 31 -4.02 -5.79 10.77
N LEU A 32 -4.39 -5.91 9.50
CA LEU A 32 -3.90 -5.04 8.46
C LEU A 32 -4.55 -3.65 8.65
N PRO A 33 -3.80 -2.54 8.53
CA PRO A 33 -4.44 -1.23 8.59
C PRO A 33 -5.45 -1.12 7.42
N PRO A 34 -6.65 -0.53 7.64
CA PRO A 34 -7.77 -0.58 6.70
C PRO A 34 -7.41 -0.17 5.27
N LEU A 35 -6.52 0.81 5.16
CA LEU A 35 -5.99 1.34 3.92
C LEU A 35 -5.21 0.32 3.07
N TYR A 36 -4.45 -0.58 3.71
CA TYR A 36 -3.77 -1.66 3.00
C TYR A 36 -4.77 -2.75 2.57
N ALA A 37 -5.80 -3.00 3.39
CA ALA A 37 -6.85 -3.93 3.01
C ALA A 37 -7.58 -3.42 1.76
N ASP A 38 -7.84 -2.12 1.69
CA ASP A 38 -8.45 -1.47 0.54
C ASP A 38 -7.68 -1.63 -0.76
N VAL A 39 -6.35 -1.49 -0.73
CA VAL A 39 -5.50 -1.65 -1.92
C VAL A 39 -5.58 -3.07 -2.44
N PHE A 40 -5.41 -4.05 -1.56
CA PHE A 40 -5.36 -5.46 -1.95
C PHE A 40 -6.74 -6.09 -2.17
N MET A 41 -7.79 -5.27 -2.09
CA MET A 41 -9.19 -5.69 -2.14
C MET A 41 -9.50 -6.77 -1.10
N LEU A 42 -8.92 -6.62 0.09
CA LEU A 42 -9.13 -7.49 1.23
C LEU A 42 -10.20 -6.89 2.16
N PRO A 43 -10.93 -7.73 2.92
CA PRO A 43 -11.83 -7.26 3.96
C PRO A 43 -11.08 -6.40 4.98
N HIS A 44 -11.73 -5.40 5.60
CA HIS A 44 -11.12 -4.62 6.68
C HIS A 44 -10.79 -5.45 7.95
N THR A 45 -11.28 -6.69 8.02
CA THR A 45 -10.90 -7.68 9.05
C THR A 45 -9.65 -8.47 8.69
N ALA A 46 -9.08 -8.26 7.49
CA ALA A 46 -7.93 -9.00 7.01
C ALA A 46 -6.69 -8.79 7.90
N THR A 47 -5.91 -9.85 7.98
CA THR A 47 -4.66 -9.93 8.70
C THR A 47 -3.48 -9.77 7.75
N CYS A 48 -2.30 -9.61 8.32
CA CYS A 48 -1.05 -9.69 7.56
C CYS A 48 -0.89 -11.01 6.80
N ALA A 49 -1.40 -12.13 7.34
CA ALA A 49 -1.36 -13.42 6.66
C ALA A 49 -2.23 -13.43 5.39
N ASP A 50 -3.43 -12.86 5.47
CA ASP A 50 -4.33 -12.73 4.30
C ASP A 50 -3.70 -11.86 3.20
N LEU A 51 -2.94 -10.84 3.59
CA LEU A 51 -2.17 -10.02 2.65
C LEU A 51 -1.06 -10.80 1.96
N VAL A 52 -0.30 -11.60 2.71
CA VAL A 52 0.79 -12.43 2.14
C VAL A 52 0.23 -13.44 1.16
N ASP A 53 -0.86 -14.13 1.54
CA ASP A 53 -1.51 -15.10 0.67
C ASP A 53 -2.07 -14.41 -0.58
N ARG A 54 -2.62 -13.19 -0.46
CA ARG A 54 -3.05 -12.39 -1.62
C ARG A 54 -1.89 -12.06 -2.55
N ILE A 55 -0.75 -11.60 -2.04
CA ILE A 55 0.43 -11.25 -2.84
C ILE A 55 0.96 -12.46 -3.63
N ARG A 56 0.97 -13.66 -3.04
CA ARG A 56 1.42 -14.89 -3.71
C ARG A 56 0.55 -15.31 -4.89
N LEU A 57 -0.68 -14.84 -4.95
CA LEU A 57 -1.63 -15.14 -6.01
C LEU A 57 -1.59 -14.13 -7.16
N LEU A 58 -0.80 -13.05 -7.03
CA LEU A 58 -0.67 -12.00 -8.04
C LEU A 58 0.40 -12.36 -9.08
N SER A 59 0.18 -11.94 -10.33
CA SER A 59 1.23 -11.91 -11.36
C SER A 59 2.26 -10.82 -11.06
N GLN A 60 3.43 -10.87 -11.72
CA GLN A 60 4.45 -9.81 -11.60
C GLN A 60 3.90 -8.42 -11.95
N GLU A 61 3.06 -8.32 -12.98
CA GLU A 61 2.41 -7.06 -13.36
C GLU A 61 1.47 -6.54 -12.27
N GLN A 62 0.68 -7.43 -11.67
CA GLN A 62 -0.19 -7.09 -10.54
C GLN A 62 0.60 -6.70 -9.29
N ILE A 63 1.75 -7.35 -9.06
CA ILE A 63 2.68 -7.01 -7.98
C ILE A 63 3.27 -5.62 -8.22
N ALA A 64 3.64 -5.26 -9.45
CA ALA A 64 4.15 -3.93 -9.78
C ALA A 64 3.10 -2.84 -9.50
N ILE A 65 1.85 -3.05 -9.94
CA ILE A 65 0.74 -2.13 -9.67
C ILE A 65 0.50 -1.98 -8.16
N ALA A 66 0.54 -3.10 -7.42
CA ALA A 66 0.35 -3.10 -5.97
C ALA A 66 1.51 -2.43 -5.22
N SER A 67 2.75 -2.56 -5.72
CA SER A 67 3.95 -1.93 -5.18
C SER A 67 3.90 -0.40 -5.32
N TYR A 68 3.41 0.08 -6.47
CA TYR A 68 3.15 1.50 -6.67
C TYR A 68 2.09 2.03 -5.70
N ALA A 69 1.02 1.27 -5.45
CA ALA A 69 0.04 1.62 -4.42
C ALA A 69 0.67 1.72 -3.02
N PHE A 70 1.57 0.79 -2.65
CA PHE A 70 2.30 0.85 -1.38
C PHE A 70 3.18 2.10 -1.25
N GLN A 71 3.89 2.49 -2.30
CA GLN A 71 4.71 3.70 -2.30
C GLN A 71 3.85 4.94 -2.00
N ILE A 72 2.68 5.06 -2.65
CA ILE A 72 1.73 6.14 -2.40
C ILE A 72 1.27 6.15 -0.94
N PHE A 73 1.02 4.97 -0.34
CA PHE A 73 0.66 4.87 1.07
C PHE A 73 1.77 5.32 2.02
N ARG A 74 3.03 5.00 1.71
CA ARG A 74 4.17 5.48 2.51
C ARG A 74 4.25 7.00 2.47
N TYR A 75 4.10 7.59 1.29
CA TYR A 75 4.02 9.04 1.16
C TYR A 75 2.84 9.61 1.96
N TYR A 76 1.68 8.96 1.93
CA TYR A 76 0.52 9.38 2.72
C TYR A 76 0.80 9.39 4.23
N GLU A 77 1.34 8.30 4.77
CA GLU A 77 1.66 8.20 6.19
C GLU A 77 2.72 9.22 6.61
N GLN A 78 3.72 9.46 5.77
CA GLN A 78 4.75 10.47 6.03
C GLN A 78 4.14 11.86 6.10
N ILE A 79 3.25 12.20 5.17
CA ILE A 79 2.54 13.48 5.19
C ILE A 79 1.68 13.57 6.44
N LEU A 80 0.84 12.57 6.73
CA LEU A 80 0.00 12.57 7.94
C LEU A 80 0.78 12.76 9.25
N ARG A 81 1.98 12.16 9.34
CA ARG A 81 2.85 12.29 10.51
C ARG A 81 3.59 13.63 10.56
N ALA A 82 3.83 14.25 9.41
CA ALA A 82 4.57 15.49 9.30
C ALA A 82 3.72 16.74 9.62
N TYR A 83 2.40 16.62 9.80
CA TYR A 83 1.56 17.77 10.14
C TYR A 83 1.94 18.33 11.52
N PRO A 84 2.53 19.54 11.59
CA PRO A 84 2.72 20.22 12.85
C PRO A 84 1.35 20.78 13.27
N GLY A 85 0.86 20.42 14.45
CA GLY A 85 -0.42 20.92 14.97
C GLY A 85 -0.55 22.45 14.98
N ASP A 86 0.59 23.17 14.96
CA ASP A 86 0.70 24.63 14.94
C ASP A 86 1.13 25.19 13.56
N ALA A 87 0.59 24.65 12.46
CA ALA A 87 0.90 25.11 11.11
C ALA A 87 0.18 26.43 10.75
N SER A 88 0.87 27.32 10.03
CA SER A 88 0.27 28.55 9.48
C SER A 88 -0.82 28.23 8.42
N PRO A 89 -1.76 29.16 8.12
CA PRO A 89 -2.82 28.92 7.14
C PRO A 89 -2.32 28.48 5.75
N ALA A 90 -1.19 29.04 5.30
CA ALA A 90 -0.57 28.66 4.03
C ALA A 90 0.01 27.23 4.06
N GLN A 91 0.61 26.82 5.19
CA GLN A 91 1.11 25.46 5.38
C GLN A 91 -0.04 24.45 5.47
N LYS A 92 -1.15 24.82 6.11
CA LYS A 92 -2.36 23.99 6.17
C LYS A 92 -2.96 23.76 4.78
N ALA A 93 -3.10 24.81 3.97
CA ALA A 93 -3.60 24.69 2.60
C ALA A 93 -2.67 23.83 1.71
N ALA A 94 -1.35 24.01 1.84
CA ALA A 94 -0.37 23.20 1.11
C ALA A 94 -0.45 21.70 1.52
N TYR A 95 -0.62 21.44 2.81
CA TYR A 95 -0.79 20.11 3.36
C TYR A 95 -2.09 19.44 2.87
N GLU A 96 -3.23 20.13 2.93
CA GLU A 96 -4.51 19.63 2.41
C GLU A 96 -4.43 19.31 0.91
N SER A 97 -3.76 20.17 0.13
CA SER A 97 -3.48 19.93 -1.29
C SER A 97 -2.60 18.70 -1.55
N GLN A 98 -1.64 18.41 -0.68
CA GLN A 98 -0.82 17.21 -0.77
C GLN A 98 -1.63 15.94 -0.43
N ILE A 99 -2.44 16.00 0.64
CA ILE A 99 -3.35 14.92 1.03
C ILE A 99 -4.31 14.57 -0.10
N GLU A 100 -4.88 15.57 -0.78
CA GLU A 100 -5.82 15.35 -1.87
C GLU A 100 -5.16 14.70 -3.10
N ARG A 101 -3.95 15.14 -3.48
CA ARG A 101 -3.18 14.50 -4.56
C ARG A 101 -2.90 13.03 -4.27
N ILE A 102 -2.58 12.71 -3.02
CA ILE A 102 -2.33 11.33 -2.61
C ILE A 102 -3.60 10.49 -2.65
N ARG A 103 -4.74 11.01 -2.18
CA ARG A 103 -6.03 10.30 -2.28
C ARG A 103 -6.38 9.94 -3.72
N LEU A 104 -6.18 10.88 -4.65
CA LEU A 104 -6.40 10.63 -6.08
C LEU A 104 -5.45 9.54 -6.61
N SER A 105 -4.19 9.56 -6.19
CA SER A 105 -3.21 8.54 -6.57
C SER A 105 -3.59 7.15 -6.04
N VAL A 106 -4.01 7.04 -4.78
CA VAL A 106 -4.51 5.80 -4.18
C VAL A 106 -5.72 5.27 -4.96
N ALA A 107 -6.69 6.13 -5.26
CA ALA A 107 -7.90 5.75 -5.99
C ALA A 107 -7.56 5.19 -7.39
N ARG A 108 -6.62 5.82 -8.10
CA ARG A 108 -6.16 5.35 -9.42
C ARG A 108 -5.45 4.00 -9.34
N SER A 109 -4.53 3.82 -8.39
CA SER A 109 -3.82 2.55 -8.25
C SER A 109 -4.75 1.42 -7.80
N LYS A 110 -5.73 1.71 -6.95
CA LYS A 110 -6.80 0.76 -6.57
C LYS A 110 -7.62 0.35 -7.79
N ALA A 111 -7.99 1.29 -8.65
CA ALA A 111 -8.73 1.01 -9.88
C ALA A 111 -7.91 0.15 -10.85
N ALA A 112 -6.64 0.49 -11.08
CA ALA A 112 -5.74 -0.27 -11.94
C ALA A 112 -5.53 -1.71 -11.46
N LEU A 113 -5.38 -1.92 -10.13
CA LEU A 113 -5.25 -3.27 -9.59
C LEU A 113 -6.57 -4.04 -9.71
N ALA A 114 -7.71 -3.40 -9.44
CA ALA A 114 -9.03 -4.03 -9.59
C ALA A 114 -9.32 -4.43 -11.05
N GLU A 115 -8.92 -3.61 -12.02
CA GLU A 115 -9.01 -3.90 -13.45
C GLU A 115 -8.13 -5.09 -13.84
N SER A 116 -6.85 -5.07 -13.44
CA SER A 116 -5.91 -6.17 -13.69
C SER A 116 -6.34 -7.49 -13.02
N LEU A 117 -7.04 -7.42 -11.89
CA LEU A 117 -7.65 -8.59 -11.24
C LEU A 117 -8.95 -9.05 -11.90
N GLY A 118 -9.64 -8.14 -12.59
CA GLY A 118 -10.91 -8.35 -13.29
C GLY A 118 -10.78 -8.80 -14.75
N GLU A 119 -9.58 -8.70 -15.34
CA GLU A 119 -9.24 -9.26 -16.66
C GLU A 119 -9.06 -10.79 -16.60
N LYS A 120 -10.14 -11.47 -16.25
CA LYS A 120 -10.49 -12.81 -16.74
C LYS A 120 -11.98 -12.81 -17.08
N ARG A 121 -12.33 -12.18 -18.19
CA ARG A 121 -13.55 -12.51 -18.93
C ARG A 121 -13.18 -12.90 -20.34
#